data_AF-A0A9P0P8E9-F1
#
_entry.id   AF-A0A9P0P8E9-F1
#
_cell.length_a   1.000
_cell.length_b   1.000
_cell.length_c   1.000
_cell.angle_alpha   90.00
_cell.angle_beta   90.00
_cell.angle_gamma   90.00
#
_symmetry.space_group_name_H-M   'P 1'
#
loop_
_entity.id
_entity.type
_entity.pdbx_description
1 polymer ?
#
loop_
_entity_poly.entity_id
_entity_poly.type
_entity_poly.pdbx_seq_one_letter_code
_entity_poly.pdbx_strand_id
1 'polypeptide(L)'
;MILNVIGGMILKDFTVIGLGIMYLLLFTPFGYLCWFRPAYKAFRSDSSFNFMVFFFIFFIQFVITVIQTIGIPGSGTIGIITALSTFKNSAWSIISGIIALIIACGFGFAATADLILISKIHRMYRSTGASLAKAQQEFTTQVLGNQYVRNAATNIATEAVQSQFNQNQNNARY
;
A
#
# COMPACT_ATOMS: atom_id res chain seq x y z
N MET A 1 13.87 -5.58 -0.80
CA MET A 1 13.45 -7.00 -0.89
C MET A 1 14.54 -7.92 -1.44
N ILE A 2 15.17 -7.64 -2.59
CA ILE A 2 16.21 -8.53 -3.15
C ILE A 2 17.35 -8.81 -2.15
N LEU A 3 17.88 -7.77 -1.49
CA LEU A 3 18.94 -7.91 -0.49
C LEU A 3 18.52 -8.78 0.71
N ASN A 4 17.22 -8.80 1.06
CA ASN A 4 16.70 -9.65 2.12
C ASN A 4 16.73 -11.12 1.73
N VAL A 5 16.38 -11.44 0.48
CA VAL A 5 16.47 -12.81 -0.06
C VAL A 5 17.93 -13.27 -0.10
N ILE A 6 18.84 -12.40 -0.56
CA ILE A 6 20.28 -12.69 -0.58
C ILE A 6 20.82 -12.91 0.84
N GLY A 7 20.43 -12.06 1.80
CA GLY A 7 20.77 -12.25 3.20
C GLY A 7 20.24 -13.58 3.75
N GLY A 8 19.02 -13.97 3.38
CA GLY A 8 18.43 -15.26 3.76
C GLY A 8 19.26 -16.45 3.26
N MET A 9 19.78 -16.38 2.03
CA MET A 9 20.69 -17.41 1.49
C MET A 9 22.00 -17.50 2.28
N ILE A 10 22.57 -16.36 2.69
CA ILE A 10 23.81 -16.32 3.49
C ILE A 10 23.57 -16.89 4.89
N LEU A 11 22.43 -16.56 5.50
CA LEU A 11 22.01 -17.05 6.82
C LEU A 11 21.50 -18.49 6.79
N LYS A 12 21.27 -19.06 5.59
CA LYS A 12 20.62 -20.36 5.38
C LYS A 12 19.24 -20.44 6.04
N ASP A 13 18.51 -19.34 6.05
CA ASP A 13 17.16 -19.22 6.60
C ASP A 13 16.12 -19.32 5.48
N PHE A 14 15.49 -20.49 5.37
CA PHE A 14 14.47 -20.77 4.34
C PHE A 14 13.19 -19.95 4.51
N THR A 15 12.85 -19.54 5.73
CA THR A 15 11.67 -18.69 5.98
C THR A 15 11.91 -17.30 5.42
N VAL A 16 13.10 -16.74 5.64
CA VAL A 16 13.51 -15.44 5.07
C VAL A 16 13.58 -15.50 3.54
N ILE A 17 14.07 -16.60 2.97
CA ILE A 17 14.12 -16.78 1.52
C ILE A 17 12.70 -16.87 0.94
N GLY A 18 11.87 -17.78 1.44
CA GLY A 18 10.54 -18.04 0.89
C GLY A 18 9.61 -16.83 1.00
N LEU A 19 9.52 -16.25 2.19
CA LEU A 19 8.73 -15.04 2.40
C LEU A 19 9.34 -13.83 1.70
N GLY A 20 10.67 -13.73 1.62
CA GLY A 20 11.35 -12.66 0.89
C GLY A 20 11.05 -12.67 -0.61
N ILE A 21 10.98 -13.85 -1.23
CA ILE A 21 10.58 -14.00 -2.64
C ILE A 21 9.10 -13.64 -2.82
N MET A 22 8.23 -14.10 -1.91
CA MET A 22 6.81 -13.74 -1.93
C MET A 22 6.63 -12.21 -1.83
N TYR A 23 7.32 -11.56 -0.89
CA TYR A 23 7.32 -10.11 -0.74
C TYR A 23 7.86 -9.38 -1.96
N LEU A 24 8.92 -9.90 -2.59
CA LEU A 24 9.45 -9.34 -3.84
C LEU A 24 8.39 -9.36 -4.94
N LEU A 25 7.72 -10.49 -5.13
CA LEU A 25 6.70 -10.65 -6.18
C LEU A 25 5.43 -9.86 -5.90
N LEU A 26 5.04 -9.71 -4.63
CA LEU A 26 3.83 -8.99 -4.25
C LEU A 26 4.08 -7.46 -4.25
N PHE A 27 5.11 -6.98 -3.56
CA PHE A 27 5.32 -5.54 -3.38
C PHE A 27 5.80 -4.82 -4.64
N THR A 28 6.42 -5.51 -5.60
CA THR A 28 6.87 -4.88 -6.85
C THR A 28 5.69 -4.37 -7.71
N PRO A 29 4.71 -5.20 -8.11
CA PRO A 29 3.55 -4.71 -8.85
C PRO A 29 2.62 -3.85 -7.97
N PHE A 30 2.48 -4.20 -6.69
CA PHE A 30 1.59 -3.46 -5.78
C PHE A 30 2.12 -2.05 -5.49
N GLY A 31 3.44 -1.88 -5.33
CA GLY A 31 4.05 -0.56 -5.18
C GLY A 31 3.79 0.35 -6.37
N TYR A 32 3.94 -0.18 -7.59
CA TYR A 32 3.64 0.60 -8.80
C TYR A 32 2.17 1.04 -8.87
N LEU A 33 1.25 0.09 -8.65
CA LEU A 33 -0.18 0.34 -8.77
C LEU A 33 -0.74 1.21 -7.65
N CYS A 34 -0.28 1.02 -6.42
CA CYS A 34 -0.95 1.54 -5.24
C CYS A 34 -0.39 2.87 -4.76
N TRP A 35 0.84 3.26 -5.11
CA TRP A 35 1.35 4.58 -4.74
C TRP A 35 1.98 5.36 -5.89
N PHE A 36 2.73 4.72 -6.79
CA PHE A 36 3.33 5.42 -7.94
C PHE A 36 2.27 5.99 -8.89
N ARG A 37 1.28 5.16 -9.25
CA ARG A 37 0.21 5.56 -10.16
C ARG A 37 -0.71 6.64 -9.57
N PRO A 38 -1.18 6.54 -8.30
CA PRO A 38 -1.91 7.62 -7.65
C PRO A 38 -1.09 8.90 -7.52
N ALA A 39 0.20 8.81 -7.13
CA ALA A 39 1.07 9.99 -7.05
C ALA A 39 1.22 10.69 -8.41
N TYR A 40 1.50 9.94 -9.47
CA TYR A 40 1.59 10.49 -10.82
C TYR A 40 0.30 11.20 -11.24
N LYS A 41 -0.86 10.57 -11.00
CA LYS A 41 -2.17 11.17 -11.33
C LYS A 41 -2.48 12.40 -10.48
N ALA A 42 -2.09 12.39 -9.20
CA ALA A 42 -2.25 13.52 -8.30
C ALA A 42 -1.49 14.75 -8.81
N PHE A 43 -0.22 14.59 -9.19
CA PHE A 43 0.60 15.71 -9.68
C PHE A 43 0.23 16.16 -11.09
N ARG A 44 -0.10 15.22 -12.00
CA ARG A 44 -0.44 15.57 -13.39
C ARG A 44 -1.77 16.30 -13.51
N SER A 45 -2.76 15.92 -12.70
CA SER A 45 -4.14 16.39 -12.84
C SER A 45 -4.60 17.28 -11.67
N ASP A 46 -3.70 17.65 -10.75
CA ASP A 46 -4.00 18.37 -9.49
C ASP A 46 -5.24 17.79 -8.76
N SER A 47 -5.34 16.45 -8.74
CA SER A 47 -6.51 15.75 -8.21
C SER A 47 -6.35 15.50 -6.72
N SER A 48 -7.21 16.14 -5.93
CA SER A 48 -7.26 16.02 -4.48
C SER A 48 -7.60 14.59 -4.03
N PHE A 49 -8.45 13.90 -4.80
CA PHE A 49 -8.79 12.50 -4.52
C PHE A 49 -7.57 11.57 -4.63
N ASN A 50 -6.75 11.74 -5.67
CA ASN A 50 -5.55 10.91 -5.86
C ASN A 50 -4.47 11.21 -4.80
N PHE A 51 -4.36 12.46 -4.32
CA PHE A 51 -3.52 12.79 -3.17
C PHE A 51 -3.95 12.03 -1.90
N MET A 52 -5.25 11.97 -1.60
CA MET A 52 -5.76 11.24 -0.43
C MET A 52 -5.48 9.73 -0.50
N VAL A 53 -5.75 9.12 -1.66
CA VAL A 53 -5.45 7.70 -1.89
C VAL A 53 -3.95 7.43 -1.76
N PHE A 54 -3.10 8.30 -2.31
CA PHE A 54 -1.65 8.20 -2.16
C PHE A 54 -1.23 8.22 -0.68
N PHE A 55 -1.65 9.21 0.12
CA PHE A 55 -1.25 9.29 1.52
C PHE A 55 -1.71 8.08 2.32
N PHE A 56 -2.94 7.61 2.11
CA PHE A 56 -3.47 6.46 2.84
C PHE A 56 -2.68 5.18 2.55
N ILE A 57 -2.49 4.84 1.27
CA ILE A 57 -1.79 3.60 0.89
C ILE A 57 -0.30 3.71 1.23
N PHE A 58 0.33 4.84 0.93
CA PHE A 58 1.75 5.02 1.18
C PHE A 58 2.08 5.08 2.69
N PHE A 59 1.13 5.52 3.53
CA PHE A 59 1.27 5.39 4.98
C PHE A 59 1.27 3.92 5.45
N ILE A 60 0.41 3.07 4.89
CA ILE A 60 0.45 1.61 5.17
C ILE A 60 1.80 1.02 4.72
N GLN A 61 2.27 1.40 3.54
CA GLN A 61 3.60 1.01 3.05
C GLN A 61 4.70 1.41 4.04
N PHE A 62 4.69 2.65 4.53
CA PHE A 62 5.65 3.14 5.53
C PHE A 62 5.61 2.29 6.81
N VAL A 63 4.42 1.98 7.34
CA VAL A 63 4.26 1.10 8.52
C VAL A 63 4.85 -0.30 8.25
N ILE A 64 4.59 -0.87 7.07
CA ILE A 64 5.19 -2.15 6.67
C ILE A 64 6.72 -2.05 6.64
N THR A 65 7.28 -0.99 6.05
CA THR A 65 8.74 -0.78 6.01
C THR A 65 9.34 -0.66 7.41
N VAL A 66 8.66 0.02 8.35
CA VAL A 66 9.10 0.11 9.76
C VAL A 66 9.09 -1.27 10.44
N ILE A 67 8.05 -2.08 10.22
CA ILE A 67 8.02 -3.47 10.75
C ILE A 67 9.17 -4.30 10.17
N GLN A 68 9.49 -4.12 8.89
CA GLN A 68 10.64 -4.78 8.25
C GLN A 68 11.98 -4.32 8.83
N THR A 69 12.12 -3.03 9.18
CA THR A 69 13.30 -2.52 9.89
C THR A 69 13.46 -3.16 11.26
N ILE A 70 12.37 -3.34 12.01
CA ILE A 70 12.40 -4.02 13.32
C ILE A 70 12.80 -5.49 13.14
N GLY A 71 12.20 -6.17 12.16
CA GLY A 71 12.49 -7.56 11.82
C GLY A 71 12.01 -8.54 12.88
N ILE A 72 10.69 -8.68 13.01
CA ILE A 72 10.07 -9.63 13.94
C ILE A 72 10.53 -11.05 13.58
N PRO A 73 11.04 -11.86 14.52
CA PRO A 73 11.45 -13.24 14.24
C PRO A 73 10.31 -14.03 13.57
N GLY A 74 10.61 -14.70 12.45
CA GLY A 74 9.62 -15.46 11.67
C GLY A 74 8.81 -14.63 10.65
N SER A 75 8.95 -13.30 10.60
CA SER A 75 8.29 -12.47 9.59
C SER A 75 8.95 -12.53 8.21
N GLY A 76 10.03 -13.30 8.04
CA GLY A 76 10.73 -13.43 6.77
C GLY A 76 11.60 -12.22 6.39
N THR A 77 11.85 -11.30 7.33
CA THR A 77 12.63 -10.09 7.10
C THR A 77 13.83 -10.03 8.04
N ILE A 78 14.99 -9.64 7.49
CA ILE A 78 16.22 -9.39 8.23
C ILE A 78 16.20 -7.93 8.68
N GLY A 79 15.53 -7.68 9.79
CA GLY A 79 15.59 -6.40 10.49
C GLY A 79 16.59 -6.44 11.65
N ILE A 80 16.58 -5.40 12.47
CA ILE A 80 17.55 -5.18 13.55
C ILE A 80 17.55 -6.35 14.53
N ILE A 81 16.38 -6.86 14.94
CA ILE A 81 16.29 -7.97 15.91
C ILE A 81 16.92 -9.24 15.34
N THR A 82 16.52 -9.64 14.13
CA THR A 82 17.09 -10.81 13.45
C THR A 82 18.60 -10.67 13.22
N ALA A 83 19.06 -9.48 12.83
CA ALA A 83 20.48 -9.21 12.63
C ALA A 83 21.28 -9.38 13.94
N LEU A 84 20.79 -8.82 15.06
CA LEU A 84 21.43 -8.97 16.36
C LEU A 84 21.45 -10.43 16.85
N SER A 85 20.40 -11.20 16.58
CA SER A 85 20.31 -12.62 16.93
C SER A 85 21.28 -13.53 16.16
N THR A 86 21.86 -13.02 15.08
CA THR A 86 22.80 -13.75 14.23
C THR A 86 24.21 -13.79 14.83
N PHE A 87 24.58 -12.84 15.69
CA PHE A 87 25.90 -12.81 16.32
C PHE A 87 26.07 -13.93 17.35
N LYS A 88 26.97 -14.89 17.05
CA LYS A 88 27.33 -16.04 17.90
C LYS A 88 28.85 -16.22 17.93
N ASN A 89 29.35 -17.15 18.76
CA ASN A 89 30.78 -17.46 18.93
C ASN A 89 31.38 -18.28 17.78
N SER A 90 31.23 -17.79 16.54
CA SER A 90 31.87 -18.34 15.35
C SER A 90 32.24 -17.22 14.38
N ALA A 91 33.38 -17.35 13.70
CA ALA A 91 33.82 -16.40 12.69
C ALA A 91 32.78 -16.20 11.58
N TRP A 92 32.12 -17.29 11.17
CA TRP A 92 31.07 -17.23 10.15
C TRP A 92 29.83 -16.45 10.63
N SER A 93 29.41 -16.65 11.88
CA SER A 93 28.26 -15.93 12.43
C SER A 93 28.49 -14.43 12.54
N ILE A 94 29.72 -14.00 12.87
CA ILE A 94 30.08 -12.58 12.94
C ILE A 94 29.95 -11.93 11.55
N ILE A 95 30.51 -12.55 10.51
CA ILE A 95 30.42 -12.04 9.12
C ILE A 95 28.96 -11.95 8.69
N SER A 96 28.18 -13.02 8.92
CA SER A 96 26.76 -13.04 8.55
C SER A 96 25.93 -12.02 9.32
N GLY A 97 26.26 -11.75 10.59
CA GLY A 97 25.62 -10.73 11.42
C GLY A 97 25.91 -9.31 10.91
N ILE A 98 27.13 -9.03 10.47
CA ILE A 98 27.49 -7.75 9.85
C ILE A 98 26.67 -7.53 8.57
N ILE A 99 26.59 -8.54 7.70
CA ILE A 99 25.78 -8.45 6.47
C ILE A 99 24.29 -8.25 6.79
N ALA A 100 23.77 -8.99 7.78
CA ALA A 100 22.40 -8.83 8.24
C ALA A 100 22.13 -7.42 8.79
N LEU A 101 23.09 -6.83 9.50
CA LEU A 101 23.00 -5.47 10.02
C LEU A 101 22.97 -4.43 8.89
N ILE A 102 23.78 -4.61 7.84
CA ILE A 102 23.75 -3.75 6.64
C ILE A 102 22.38 -3.80 5.98
N ILE A 103 21.78 -4.99 5.86
CA ILE A 103 20.43 -5.17 5.30
C ILE A 103 19.39 -4.46 6.18
N ALA A 104 19.47 -4.63 7.50
CA ALA A 104 18.58 -3.97 8.45
C ALA A 104 18.69 -2.43 8.39
N CYS A 105 19.91 -1.89 8.28
CA CYS A 105 20.14 -0.47 8.04
C CYS A 105 19.56 -0.02 6.70
N GLY A 106 19.63 -0.85 5.66
CA GLY A 106 18.98 -0.60 4.37
C GLY A 106 17.45 -0.43 4.50
N PHE A 107 16.81 -1.27 5.32
CA PHE A 107 15.39 -1.08 5.65
C PHE A 107 15.13 0.19 6.46
N GLY A 108 16.00 0.52 7.43
CA GLY A 108 15.89 1.78 8.19
C GLY A 108 16.02 3.02 7.30
N PHE A 109 16.95 2.99 6.34
CA PHE A 109 17.09 4.04 5.34
C PHE A 109 15.84 4.14 4.45
N ALA A 110 15.28 3.02 4.02
CA ALA A 110 14.04 3.00 3.26
C ALA A 110 12.86 3.60 4.06
N ALA A 111 12.70 3.24 5.33
CA ALA A 111 11.66 3.82 6.19
C ALA A 111 11.84 5.34 6.35
N THR A 112 13.10 5.80 6.48
CA THR A 112 13.40 7.23 6.56
C THR A 112 13.08 7.94 5.24
N ALA A 113 13.41 7.32 4.10
CA ALA A 113 13.08 7.85 2.79
C ALA A 113 11.56 7.94 2.56
N ASP A 114 10.80 6.93 2.98
CA ASP A 114 9.33 6.93 2.95
C ASP A 114 8.77 8.11 3.78
N LEU A 115 9.29 8.33 4.98
CA LEU A 115 8.86 9.44 5.85
C LEU A 115 9.17 10.80 5.23
N ILE A 116 10.36 10.97 4.63
CA ILE A 116 10.73 12.19 3.90
C ILE A 116 9.80 12.40 2.71
N LEU A 117 9.47 11.34 1.97
CA LEU A 117 8.59 11.42 0.80
C LEU A 117 7.17 11.83 1.21
N ILE A 118 6.60 11.22 2.24
CA ILE A 118 5.30 11.62 2.81
C ILE A 118 5.33 13.10 3.20
N SER A 119 6.37 13.52 3.92
CA SER A 119 6.50 14.91 4.40
C SER A 119 6.59 15.91 3.25
N LYS A 120 7.38 15.61 2.21
CA LYS A 120 7.52 16.45 1.02
C LYS A 120 6.22 16.55 0.23
N ILE A 121 5.56 15.42 0.00
CA ILE A 121 4.30 15.38 -0.75
C ILE A 121 3.18 16.05 0.05
N HIS A 122 3.15 15.88 1.37
CA HIS A 122 2.20 16.57 2.25
C HIS A 122 2.39 18.08 2.23
N ARG A 123 3.64 18.56 2.27
CA ARG A 123 3.93 19.99 2.12
C ARG A 123 3.47 20.52 0.77
N MET A 124 3.69 19.76 -0.31
CA MET A 124 3.21 20.13 -1.65
C MET A 124 1.68 20.15 -1.71
N TYR A 125 1.02 19.12 -1.19
CA TYR A 125 -0.44 19.06 -1.04
C TYR A 125 -1.01 20.24 -0.24
N ARG A 126 -0.33 20.68 0.83
CA ARG A 126 -0.76 21.87 1.60
C ARG A 126 -0.52 23.19 0.87
N SER A 127 0.39 23.21 -0.09
CA SER A 127 0.62 24.38 -0.96
C SER A 127 -0.32 24.41 -2.18
N THR A 128 -0.96 23.29 -2.53
CA THR A 128 -2.02 23.26 -3.53
C THR A 128 -3.37 23.57 -2.88
N GLY A 129 -4.37 23.99 -3.67
CA GLY A 129 -5.75 24.14 -3.20
C GLY A 129 -6.48 22.81 -2.94
N ALA A 130 -5.73 21.71 -2.79
CA ALA A 130 -6.27 20.39 -2.59
C ALA A 130 -6.78 20.23 -1.15
N SER A 131 -7.97 19.67 -0.98
CA SER A 131 -8.61 19.47 0.31
C SER A 131 -9.40 18.17 0.34
N LEU A 132 -9.70 17.65 1.53
CA LEU A 132 -10.55 16.45 1.65
C LEU A 132 -11.98 16.73 1.14
N ALA A 133 -12.50 17.94 1.33
CA ALA A 133 -13.79 18.36 0.77
C ALA A 133 -13.77 18.37 -0.78
N LYS A 134 -12.69 18.90 -1.39
CA LYS A 134 -12.49 18.83 -2.85
C LYS A 134 -12.33 17.38 -3.31
N ALA A 135 -11.65 16.53 -2.54
CA ALA A 135 -11.54 15.10 -2.83
C ALA A 135 -12.91 14.39 -2.80
N GLN A 136 -13.80 14.73 -1.87
CA GLN A 136 -15.18 14.21 -1.84
C GLN A 136 -15.97 14.64 -3.06
N GLN A 137 -15.87 15.91 -3.47
CA GLN A 137 -16.52 16.42 -4.69
C GLN A 137 -15.97 15.74 -5.96
N GLU A 138 -14.65 15.56 -6.05
CA GLU A 138 -14.01 14.84 -7.17
C GLU A 138 -14.44 13.37 -7.20
N PHE A 139 -14.60 12.73 -6.04
CA PHE A 139 -15.04 11.34 -5.93
C PHE A 139 -16.50 11.17 -6.33
N THR A 140 -17.41 11.99 -5.80
CA THR A 140 -18.84 11.93 -6.17
C THR A 140 -19.04 12.20 -7.65
N THR A 141 -18.32 13.17 -8.21
CA THR A 141 -18.36 13.43 -9.66
C THR A 141 -17.85 12.25 -10.47
N GLN A 142 -16.76 11.60 -10.06
CA GLN A 142 -16.22 10.44 -10.76
C GLN A 142 -17.12 9.20 -10.64
N VAL A 143 -17.71 8.96 -9.48
CA VAL A 143 -18.61 7.81 -9.25
C VAL A 143 -19.95 8.02 -9.94
N LEU A 144 -20.58 9.20 -9.81
CA LEU A 144 -21.85 9.52 -10.45
C LEU A 144 -21.73 9.78 -11.96
N GLY A 145 -20.56 10.20 -12.42
CA GLY A 145 -20.27 10.40 -13.83
C GLY A 145 -19.92 9.11 -14.59
N ASN A 146 -19.65 8.01 -13.88
CA ASN A 146 -19.28 6.74 -14.50
C ASN A 146 -20.51 6.08 -15.15
N GLN A 147 -20.46 5.86 -16.47
CA GLN A 147 -21.52 5.19 -17.22
C GLN A 147 -21.87 3.80 -16.66
N TYR A 148 -20.91 3.05 -16.13
CA TYR A 148 -21.18 1.74 -15.51
C TYR A 148 -21.99 1.87 -14.23
N VAL A 149 -21.68 2.85 -13.38
CA VAL A 149 -22.42 3.12 -12.14
C VAL A 149 -23.81 3.67 -12.47
N ARG A 150 -23.90 4.56 -13.47
CA ARG A 150 -25.19 5.05 -13.97
C ARG A 150 -26.04 3.92 -14.54
N ASN A 151 -25.50 3.06 -15.38
CA ASN A 151 -26.21 1.94 -15.99
C ASN A 151 -26.67 0.93 -14.92
N ALA A 152 -25.82 0.62 -13.93
CA ALA A 152 -26.21 -0.23 -12.80
C ALA A 152 -27.33 0.41 -11.97
N ALA A 153 -27.21 1.70 -11.65
CA ALA A 153 -28.23 2.44 -10.90
C ALA A 153 -29.54 2.55 -11.68
N THR A 154 -29.50 2.79 -13.01
CA THR A 154 -30.71 2.84 -13.85
C THR A 154 -31.37 1.47 -13.96
N ASN A 155 -30.60 0.39 -14.04
CA ASN A 155 -31.16 -0.97 -14.08
C ASN A 155 -31.88 -1.30 -12.77
N ILE A 156 -31.26 -1.02 -11.62
CA ILE A 156 -31.87 -1.22 -10.29
C ILE A 156 -33.11 -0.32 -10.12
N ALA A 157 -33.03 0.94 -10.55
CA ALA A 157 -34.18 1.85 -10.48
C ALA A 157 -35.34 1.36 -11.36
N THR A 158 -35.05 0.83 -12.54
CA THR A 158 -36.07 0.29 -13.46
C THR A 158 -36.72 -0.96 -12.86
N GLU A 159 -35.95 -1.86 -12.23
CA GLU A 159 -36.45 -3.04 -11.52
C GLU A 159 -37.29 -2.67 -10.28
N ALA A 160 -36.86 -1.67 -9.51
CA ALA A 160 -37.61 -1.17 -8.36
C ALA A 160 -38.93 -0.50 -8.75
N VAL A 161 -38.94 0.28 -9.84
CA VAL A 161 -40.15 0.89 -10.40
C VAL A 161 -41.09 -0.19 -10.92
N GLN A 162 -40.59 -1.19 -11.67
CA GLN A 162 -41.41 -2.30 -12.15
C GLN A 162 -42.00 -3.14 -11.00
N SER A 163 -41.26 -3.36 -9.92
CA SER A 163 -41.77 -4.07 -8.74
C SER A 163 -42.84 -3.27 -7.98
N GLN A 164 -42.70 -1.93 -7.86
CA GLN A 164 -43.77 -1.07 -7.33
C GLN A 164 -45.01 -1.03 -8.24
N PHE A 165 -44.84 -0.99 -9.56
CA PHE A 165 -45.97 -1.06 -10.50
C PHE A 165 -46.71 -2.40 -10.40
N ASN A 166 -46.00 -3.52 -10.27
CA ASN A 166 -46.59 -4.84 -10.07
C ASN A 166 -47.30 -4.96 -8.70
N GLN A 167 -46.77 -4.34 -7.64
CA GLN A 167 -47.46 -4.25 -6.34
C GLN A 167 -48.73 -3.39 -6.41
N ASN A 168 -48.69 -2.23 -7.09
CA ASN A 168 -49.86 -1.36 -7.23
C ASN A 168 -50.95 -1.98 -8.11
N GLN A 169 -50.60 -2.74 -9.16
CA GLN A 169 -51.59 -3.48 -9.95
C GLN A 169 -52.27 -4.61 -9.15
N ASN A 170 -51.54 -5.26 -8.25
CA ASN A 170 -52.13 -6.28 -7.37
C ASN A 170 -53.03 -5.67 -6.28
N ASN A 171 -52.71 -4.48 -5.76
CA ASN A 171 -53.57 -3.77 -4.80
C ASN A 171 -54.84 -3.15 -5.43
N ALA A 172 -54.83 -2.82 -6.72
CA ALA A 172 -56.00 -2.28 -7.43
C ALA A 172 -57.01 -3.35 -7.90
N ARG A 173 -56.71 -4.64 -7.68
CA ARG A 173 -57.57 -5.79 -8.05
C ARG A 173 -58.33 -6.42 -6.88
N TYR A 174 -58.19 -5.88 -5.66
CA TYR A 174 -59.02 -6.16 -4.49
C TYR A 174 -59.85 -4.94 -4.15
#